data_AF-A0AAE4D7U4-F1
#
_entry.id   AF-A0AAE4D7U4-F1
#
_cell.length_a   1.000
_cell.length_b   1.000
_cell.length_c   1.000
_cell.angle_alpha   90.00
_cell.angle_beta   90.00
_cell.angle_gamma   90.00
#
_symmetry.space_group_name_H-M   'P 1'
#
loop_
_entity.id
_entity.type
_entity.pdbx_description
1 polymer ?
#
loop_
_entity_poly.entity_id
_entity_poly.type
_entity_poly.pdbx_seq_one_letter_code
_entity_poly.pdbx_strand_id
1 'polypeptide(L)'
;MSQDSFQIHSQTKDEFTILKLQGELDAQTAVVLEDEFEKLLSKQRYQVITNGQALQYIASAGLGVYMAYIERFRENGGDIKVTHLSERVQHVFDLLGLPKLVDVVDTDDDAMLRFQSTS
;
A
#
# COMPACT_ATOMS: atom_id res chain seq x y z
N MET A 1 -12.92 25.78 -4.90
CA MET A 1 -13.42 24.49 -4.39
C MET A 1 -12.29 23.51 -4.61
N SER A 2 -11.36 23.41 -3.66
CA SER A 2 -10.22 22.51 -3.75
C SER A 2 -10.73 21.08 -3.53
N GLN A 3 -10.80 20.30 -4.61
CA GLN A 3 -10.86 18.85 -4.51
C GLN A 3 -9.45 18.41 -4.11
N ASP A 4 -9.23 18.08 -2.84
CA ASP A 4 -8.07 17.28 -2.47
C ASP A 4 -8.33 15.85 -2.99
N SER A 5 -8.06 15.65 -4.28
CA SER A 5 -8.23 14.35 -4.92
C SER A 5 -7.13 13.42 -4.41
N PHE A 6 -7.55 12.25 -3.90
CA PHE A 6 -6.62 11.16 -3.67
C PHE A 6 -5.98 10.75 -4.99
N GLN A 7 -4.66 10.67 -5.02
CA GLN A 7 -3.89 10.37 -6.21
C GLN A 7 -2.92 9.22 -5.93
N ILE A 8 -2.82 8.32 -6.90
CA ILE A 8 -1.84 7.24 -6.90
C ILE A 8 -0.88 7.47 -8.06
N HIS A 9 0.40 7.65 -7.75
CA HIS A 9 1.46 7.65 -8.76
C HIS A 9 2.17 6.30 -8.74
N SER A 10 2.02 5.54 -9.81
CA SER A 10 2.69 4.25 -9.98
C SER A 10 4.08 4.43 -10.60
N GLN A 11 5.09 3.83 -9.99
CA GLN A 11 6.45 3.76 -10.49
C GLN A 11 6.91 2.30 -10.51
N THR A 12 7.40 1.84 -11.65
CA THR A 12 7.98 0.50 -11.79
C THR A 12 9.49 0.58 -11.63
N LYS A 13 10.05 -0.27 -10.75
CA LYS A 13 11.49 -0.47 -10.57
C LYS A 13 11.75 -1.98 -10.59
N ASP A 14 12.33 -2.48 -11.68
CA ASP A 14 12.52 -3.92 -11.91
C ASP A 14 11.20 -4.71 -11.74
N GLU A 15 11.18 -5.69 -10.84
CA GLU A 15 10.01 -6.51 -10.49
C GLU A 15 9.05 -5.82 -9.51
N PHE A 16 9.48 -4.75 -8.85
CA PHE A 16 8.71 -4.01 -7.85
C PHE A 16 7.84 -2.92 -8.49
N THR A 17 6.63 -2.75 -7.95
CA THR A 17 5.77 -1.61 -8.27
C THR A 17 5.56 -0.75 -7.02
N ILE A 18 5.99 0.50 -7.10
CA ILE A 18 5.86 1.49 -6.03
C ILE A 18 4.63 2.35 -6.33
N LEU A 19 3.62 2.31 -5.46
CA LEU A 19 2.44 3.15 -5.49
C LEU A 19 2.60 4.27 -4.48
N LYS A 20 2.83 5.50 -4.95
CA LYS A 20 2.91 6.68 -4.09
C LYS A 20 1.51 7.23 -3.87
N LEU A 21 1.04 7.11 -2.63
CA LEU A 21 -0.29 7.53 -2.21
C LEU A 21 -0.23 8.98 -1.73
N GLN A 22 -1.11 9.81 -2.27
CA GLN A 22 -1.20 11.22 -1.92
C GLN A 22 -2.65 11.59 -1.56
N GLY A 23 -2.83 12.28 -0.44
CA GLY A 23 -4.13 12.74 0.04
C GLY A 23 -4.66 11.88 1.18
N GLU A 24 -5.96 11.59 1.18
CA GLU A 24 -6.65 10.82 2.22
C GLU A 24 -7.20 9.52 1.64
N LEU A 25 -7.01 8.41 2.36
CA LEU A 25 -7.53 7.09 1.98
C LEU A 25 -8.74 6.74 2.87
N ASP A 26 -9.91 7.17 2.44
CA ASP A 26 -11.22 6.96 3.05
C ASP A 26 -12.09 5.94 2.28
N ALA A 27 -13.37 5.82 2.60
CA ALA A 27 -14.27 4.89 1.93
C ALA A 27 -14.52 5.21 0.45
N GLN A 28 -14.40 6.48 0.03
CA GLN A 28 -14.63 6.88 -1.36
C GLN A 28 -13.38 6.63 -2.21
N THR A 29 -12.21 6.89 -1.63
CA THR A 29 -10.91 6.82 -2.30
C THR A 29 -10.30 5.41 -2.21
N ALA A 30 -10.75 4.57 -1.29
CA ALA A 30 -10.40 3.15 -1.21
C ALA A 30 -10.66 2.40 -2.52
N VAL A 31 -11.73 2.75 -3.25
CA VAL A 31 -12.04 2.15 -4.56
C VAL A 31 -10.92 2.39 -5.58
N VAL A 32 -10.25 3.54 -5.50
CA VAL A 32 -9.13 3.87 -6.40
C VAL A 32 -7.91 3.00 -6.12
N LEU A 33 -7.62 2.73 -4.84
CA LEU A 33 -6.53 1.83 -4.44
C LEU A 33 -6.85 0.38 -4.85
N GLU A 34 -8.10 -0.03 -4.65
CA GLU A 34 -8.59 -1.33 -5.07
C GLU A 34 -8.43 -1.55 -6.58
N ASP A 35 -8.87 -0.59 -7.40
CA ASP A 35 -8.72 -0.64 -8.85
C ASP A 35 -7.26 -0.75 -9.28
N GLU A 36 -6.34 -0.07 -8.60
CA GLU A 36 -4.91 -0.21 -8.91
C GLU A 36 -4.34 -1.57 -8.51
N PHE A 37 -4.76 -2.14 -7.38
CA PHE A 37 -4.36 -3.49 -7.01
C PHE A 37 -4.86 -4.53 -8.02
N GLU A 38 -6.10 -4.44 -8.48
CA GLU A 38 -6.61 -5.33 -9.53
C GLU A 38 -5.86 -5.17 -10.87
N LYS A 39 -5.51 -3.93 -11.24
CA LYS A 39 -4.67 -3.69 -12.42
C LYS A 39 -3.28 -4.31 -12.28
N LEU A 40 -2.69 -4.33 -11.09
CA LEU A 40 -1.40 -4.98 -10.86
C LEU A 40 -1.50 -6.50 -10.89
N LEU A 41 -2.54 -7.07 -10.28
CA LEU A 41 -2.81 -8.52 -10.35
C LEU A 41 -3.00 -8.99 -11.79
N SER A 42 -3.81 -8.29 -12.58
CA SER A 42 -4.03 -8.62 -14.00
C SER A 42 -2.77 -8.48 -14.87
N LYS A 43 -1.84 -7.60 -14.49
CA LYS A 43 -0.52 -7.45 -15.12
C LYS A 43 0.53 -8.42 -14.57
N GLN A 44 0.16 -9.32 -13.65
CA GLN A 44 1.05 -10.27 -13.00
C GLN A 44 2.22 -9.61 -12.24
N ARG A 45 1.96 -8.44 -11.64
CA ARG A 45 2.94 -7.64 -10.90
C ARG A 45 2.67 -7.80 -9.41
N TYR A 46 3.31 -8.76 -8.76
CA TYR A 46 2.93 -9.17 -7.41
C TYR A 46 3.77 -8.58 -6.27
N GLN A 47 4.88 -7.90 -6.56
CA GLN A 47 5.71 -7.27 -5.54
C GLN A 47 5.37 -5.77 -5.48
N VAL A 48 4.55 -5.38 -4.51
CA VAL A 48 3.98 -4.03 -4.43
C VAL A 48 4.44 -3.31 -3.17
N ILE A 49 4.89 -2.08 -3.36
CA ILE A 49 5.27 -1.17 -2.27
C ILE A 49 4.29 -0.01 -2.30
N THR A 50 3.63 0.27 -1.20
CA THR A 50 2.77 1.45 -1.05
C THR A 50 3.50 2.49 -0.22
N ASN A 51 3.85 3.61 -0.85
CA ASN A 51 4.58 4.70 -0.22
C ASN A 51 3.56 5.74 0.29
N GLY A 52 3.52 5.90 1.62
CA GLY A 52 2.60 6.77 2.33
C GLY A 52 3.17 8.15 2.66
N GLN A 53 4.30 8.57 2.09
CA GLN A 53 4.96 9.84 2.44
C GLN A 53 4.03 11.05 2.28
N ALA A 54 3.15 11.03 1.27
CA ALA A 54 2.17 12.08 1.00
C ALA A 54 0.73 11.70 1.45
N LEU A 55 0.59 10.59 2.17
CA LEU A 55 -0.68 10.12 2.73
C LEU A 55 -0.93 10.84 4.06
N GLN A 56 -2.00 11.60 4.10
CA GLN A 56 -2.35 12.45 5.25
C GLN A 56 -3.23 11.71 6.27
N TYR A 57 -4.05 10.79 5.78
CA TYR A 57 -5.01 10.06 6.60
C TYR A 57 -5.42 8.74 5.96
N ILE A 58 -5.80 7.77 6.79
CA ILE A 58 -6.42 6.51 6.38
C ILE A 58 -7.62 6.20 7.28
N ALA A 59 -8.69 5.66 6.71
CA ALA A 59 -9.85 5.14 7.43
C ALA A 59 -9.90 3.60 7.39
N SER A 60 -10.83 3.01 8.14
CA SER A 60 -11.05 1.55 8.17
C SER A 60 -11.33 0.93 6.80
N ALA A 61 -11.96 1.68 5.89
CA ALA A 61 -12.21 1.23 4.53
C ALA A 61 -10.92 0.99 3.73
N GLY A 62 -9.94 1.90 3.84
CA GLY A 62 -8.63 1.74 3.21
C GLY A 62 -7.90 0.51 3.74
N LEU A 63 -7.97 0.26 5.04
CA LEU A 63 -7.41 -0.95 5.64
C LEU A 63 -8.10 -2.22 5.16
N GLY A 64 -9.42 -2.20 4.99
CA GLY A 64 -10.17 -3.34 4.43
C GLY A 64 -9.66 -3.75 3.05
N VAL A 65 -9.30 -2.76 2.20
CA VAL A 65 -8.66 -3.02 0.90
C VAL A 65 -7.30 -3.69 1.10
N TYR A 66 -6.44 -3.16 1.98
CA TYR A 66 -5.16 -3.84 2.27
C TYR A 66 -5.35 -5.28 2.73
N MET A 67 -6.26 -5.53 3.67
CA MET A 67 -6.52 -6.88 4.19
C MET A 67 -6.98 -7.84 3.07
N ALA A 68 -7.87 -7.40 2.19
CA ALA A 68 -8.38 -8.23 1.10
C ALA A 68 -7.33 -8.53 0.03
N TYR A 69 -6.41 -7.61 -0.25
CA TYR A 69 -5.45 -7.75 -1.32
C TYR A 69 -4.11 -8.35 -0.88
N ILE A 70 -3.65 -8.11 0.36
CA ILE A 70 -2.41 -8.71 0.88
C ILE A 70 -2.40 -10.23 0.66
N GLU A 71 -3.48 -10.92 1.04
CA GLU A 71 -3.59 -12.37 0.87
C GLU A 71 -3.56 -12.76 -0.61
N ARG A 72 -4.30 -12.06 -1.47
CA ARG A 72 -4.33 -12.33 -2.93
C ARG A 72 -2.97 -12.14 -3.59
N PHE A 73 -2.20 -11.14 -3.20
CA PHE A 73 -0.83 -10.94 -3.71
C PHE A 73 0.10 -12.06 -3.23
N ARG A 74 -0.03 -12.52 -1.98
CA ARG A 74 0.72 -13.64 -1.42
C ARG A 74 0.41 -14.97 -2.08
N GLU A 75 -0.85 -15.24 -2.38
CA GLU A 75 -1.26 -16.43 -3.14
C GLU A 75 -0.63 -16.49 -4.54
N ASN A 76 -0.25 -15.34 -5.10
CA ASN A 76 0.45 -15.24 -6.38
C ASN A 76 1.99 -15.15 -6.24
N GLY A 77 2.54 -15.46 -5.07
CA GLY A 77 3.98 -15.48 -4.81
C GLY A 77 4.62 -14.09 -4.65
N GLY A 78 3.81 -13.06 -4.39
CA GLY A 78 4.27 -11.71 -4.06
C GLY A 78 3.86 -11.28 -2.65
N ASP A 79 3.83 -9.97 -2.41
CA ASP A 79 3.41 -9.39 -1.13
C ASP A 79 3.15 -7.88 -1.33
N ILE A 80 2.49 -7.27 -0.35
CA ILE A 80 2.36 -5.82 -0.27
C ILE A 80 3.18 -5.35 0.93
N LYS A 81 3.98 -4.31 0.74
CA LYS A 81 4.71 -3.63 1.82
C LYS A 81 4.34 -2.15 1.85
N VAL A 82 4.46 -1.53 3.02
CA VAL A 82 4.10 -0.13 3.24
C VAL A 82 5.33 0.63 3.71
N THR A 83 5.54 1.83 3.15
CA THR A 83 6.71 2.66 3.47
C THR A 83 6.33 4.09 3.79
N HIS A 84 7.22 4.81 4.47
CA HIS A 84 7.12 6.24 4.74
C HIS A 84 5.78 6.65 5.38
N LEU A 85 5.24 5.85 6.30
CA LEU A 85 4.05 6.26 7.04
C LEU A 85 4.39 7.41 7.99
N SER A 86 3.54 8.44 8.03
CA SER A 86 3.60 9.43 9.10
C SER A 86 3.15 8.81 10.42
N GLU A 87 3.64 9.32 11.55
CA GLU A 87 3.23 8.84 12.89
C GLU A 87 1.71 8.78 13.06
N ARG A 88 0.99 9.77 12.50
CA ARG A 88 -0.47 9.82 12.53
C ARG A 88 -1.09 8.63 11.80
N VAL A 89 -0.62 8.33 10.59
CA VAL A 89 -1.15 7.21 9.80
C VAL A 89 -0.73 5.89 10.43
N GLN A 90 0.51 5.76 10.89
CA GLN A 90 1.01 4.59 11.60
C GLN A 90 0.18 4.31 12.86
N HIS A 91 -0.17 5.33 13.65
CA HIS A 91 -1.02 5.14 14.81
C HIS A 91 -2.40 4.58 14.46
N VAL A 92 -2.99 5.02 13.34
CA VAL A 92 -4.27 4.46 12.85
C VAL A 92 -4.09 3.01 12.40
N PHE A 93 -2.99 2.69 11.72
CA PHE A 93 -2.65 1.30 11.37
C PHE A 93 -2.54 0.43 12.62
N ASP A 94 -1.80 0.88 13.64
CA ASP A 94 -1.57 0.18 14.90
C ASP A 94 -2.88 -0.10 15.65
N LEU A 95 -3.73 0.93 15.78
CA LEU A 95 -5.04 0.83 16.43
C LEU A 95 -5.94 -0.23 15.77
N LEU A 96 -5.83 -0.35 14.45
CA LEU A 96 -6.66 -1.23 13.64
C LEU A 96 -5.99 -2.58 13.35
N GLY A 97 -4.80 -2.82 13.91
CA GLY A 97 -4.10 -4.10 13.89
C GLY A 97 -3.43 -4.46 12.56
N LEU A 98 -3.33 -3.52 11.62
CA LEU A 98 -2.75 -3.76 10.29
C LEU A 98 -1.25 -4.09 10.29
N PRO A 99 -0.40 -3.63 11.23
CA PRO A 99 1.02 -4.00 11.27
C PRO A 99 1.27 -5.50 11.48
N LYS A 100 0.26 -6.27 11.88
CA LYS A 100 0.35 -7.74 11.95
C LYS A 100 0.16 -8.41 10.59
N LEU A 101 -0.39 -7.69 9.62
CA LEU A 101 -0.77 -8.21 8.31
C LEU A 101 0.18 -7.73 7.22
N VAL A 102 0.75 -6.54 7.36
CA VAL A 102 1.62 -5.92 6.36
C VAL A 102 2.94 -5.47 6.96
N ASP A 103 4.03 -5.69 6.24
CA ASP A 103 5.33 -5.17 6.63
C ASP A 103 5.35 -3.65 6.40
N VAL A 104 5.49 -2.89 7.49
CA VAL A 104 5.74 -1.45 7.46
C VAL A 104 7.22 -1.23 7.71
N VAL A 105 7.91 -0.57 6.78
CA VAL A 105 9.33 -0.19 6.88
C VAL A 105 9.53 1.27 6.52
N ASP A 106 10.68 1.83 6.85
CA ASP A 106 10.87 3.28 6.71
C ASP A 106 11.07 3.72 5.26
N THR A 107 11.79 2.92 4.45
CA THR A 107 12.19 3.29 3.09
C THR A 107 11.74 2.30 2.01
N ASP A 108 11.64 2.77 0.77
CA ASP A 108 11.31 1.93 -0.39
C ASP A 108 12.41 0.88 -0.64
N ASP A 109 13.67 1.24 -0.41
CA ASP A 109 14.81 0.32 -0.57
C ASP A 109 14.79 -0.78 0.50
N ASP A 110 14.46 -0.47 1.75
CA ASP A 110 14.28 -1.49 2.79
C ASP A 110 13.13 -2.44 2.45
N ALA A 111 12.04 -1.93 1.89
CA ALA A 111 10.92 -2.75 1.45
C ALA A 111 11.37 -3.75 0.39
N MET A 112 12.12 -3.32 -0.62
CA MET A 112 12.68 -4.20 -1.66
C MET A 112 13.58 -5.29 -1.08
N LEU A 113 14.44 -4.97 -0.10
CA LEU A 113 15.28 -5.96 0.58
C LEU A 113 14.46 -7.00 1.36
N ARG A 114 13.33 -6.60 1.94
CA ARG A 114 12.43 -7.50 2.69
C ARG A 114 11.73 -8.53 1.80
N PHE A 115 11.46 -8.21 0.54
CA PHE A 115 10.91 -9.19 -0.40
C PHE A 115 11.90 -10.34 -0.69
N GLN A 116 13.19 -10.05 -0.71
CA GLN A 116 14.24 -11.02 -1.02
C GLN A 116 14.56 -11.96 0.17
N SER A 117 14.10 -11.61 1.38
CA SER A 117 14.45 -12.32 2.62
C SER A 117 13.46 -13.42 3.01
N THR A 118 12.39 -13.62 2.24
CA THR A 118 11.45 -14.73 2.46
C THR A 118 11.91 -15.97 1.69
N SER A 119 12.94 -16.65 2.23
CA SER A 119 13.34 -18.01 1.84
C SER A 119 12.94 -19.01 2.92
#